data_AF-A0A6J7KF38-F1
#
_entry.id   AF-A0A6J7KF38-F1
#
_cell.length_a   1.000
_cell.length_b   1.000
_cell.length_c   1.000
_cell.angle_alpha   90.00
_cell.angle_beta   90.00
_cell.angle_gamma   90.00
#
_symmetry.space_group_name_H-M   'P 1'
#
loop_
_entity.id
_entity.type
_entity.pdbx_description
1 polymer ?
#
loop_
_entity_poly.entity_id
_entity_poly.type
_entity_poly.pdbx_seq_one_letter_code
_entity_poly.pdbx_strand_id
1 'polypeptide(L)'
;MVIGWNQPIDVELFVRGGLEALAGGESPYAITIADVYPPAESARVYGRGVVQDGRVVLGYPYLPSVLLLDLPAHLIGDVVWMHAAGMVLAVVLAWRVATDGPGRAAVVVLALSPATPVLIANYWIEAVMIGLFAIAWWSMHRHRITLHAVSLGLFFSSKQYSLVFIPALWSVMKTLGVKAVVAAAVIGTAIVSAFIVLDPGAFVRSAVEFQLIQPFRDDAVSVLPALRLVVGDIPSVVAGLSLVAGLTVSALVALGTRPGPTAFSLCIGLGMLATVVIAKQAFLNYYALIGAVLLLSGVGWPSDDPTQTREPSSHGSRPRGISWTR
;
A
#
# COMPACT_ATOMS: atom_id res chain seq x y z
N MET A 1 18.43 7.75 24.13
CA MET A 1 17.45 6.69 24.41
C MET A 1 16.07 7.34 24.36
N VAL A 2 15.35 7.20 23.25
CA VAL A 2 14.01 7.80 23.10
C VAL A 2 13.03 6.94 23.91
N ILE A 3 12.64 7.45 25.08
CA ILE A 3 11.58 6.90 25.92
C ILE A 3 10.27 7.07 25.13
N GLY A 4 9.59 5.99 24.74
CA GLY A 4 8.24 6.08 24.17
C GLY A 4 7.78 5.08 23.10
N TRP A 5 8.57 4.05 22.74
CA TRP A 5 8.19 3.07 21.71
C TRP A 5 7.68 1.71 22.24
N ASN A 6 7.35 1.61 23.53
CA ASN A 6 6.79 0.39 24.14
C ASN A 6 5.28 0.22 23.90
N GLN A 7 4.80 0.56 22.70
CA GLN A 7 3.43 0.18 22.33
C GLN A 7 3.47 -1.29 21.88
N PRO A 8 2.67 -2.19 22.48
CA PRO A 8 2.60 -3.56 22.02
C PRO A 8 2.08 -3.60 20.57
N ILE A 9 2.88 -4.14 19.66
CA ILE A 9 2.57 -4.29 18.24
C ILE A 9 2.53 -5.77 17.92
N ASP A 10 1.32 -6.25 17.68
CA ASP A 10 1.02 -7.62 17.27
C ASP A 10 1.52 -7.96 15.86
N VAL A 11 1.66 -6.96 14.99
CA VAL A 11 2.13 -7.12 13.60
C VAL A 11 3.48 -7.82 13.52
N GLU A 12 4.43 -7.46 14.39
CA GLU A 12 5.75 -8.12 14.42
C GLU A 12 5.60 -9.62 14.67
N LEU A 13 4.76 -10.01 15.64
CA LEU A 13 4.54 -11.41 15.99
C LEU A 13 3.87 -12.18 14.86
N PHE A 14 2.89 -11.57 14.18
CA PHE A 14 2.26 -12.19 13.01
C PHE A 14 3.25 -12.40 11.86
N VAL A 15 4.11 -11.41 11.58
CA VAL A 15 5.10 -11.50 10.50
C VAL A 15 6.16 -12.55 10.83
N ARG A 16 6.78 -12.47 12.02
CA ARG A 16 7.82 -13.43 12.42
C ARG A 16 7.28 -14.86 12.51
N GLY A 17 6.18 -15.06 13.22
CA GLY A 17 5.59 -16.39 13.35
C GLY A 17 5.10 -16.96 12.01
N GLY A 18 4.57 -16.11 11.13
CA GLY A 18 4.17 -16.52 9.78
C GLY A 18 5.37 -16.95 8.93
N LEU A 19 6.49 -16.25 9.05
CA LEU A 19 7.72 -16.58 8.33
C LEU A 19 8.38 -17.86 8.84
N GLU A 20 8.40 -18.04 10.16
CA GLU A 20 8.89 -19.27 10.79
C GLU A 20 8.07 -20.48 10.34
N ALA A 21 6.73 -20.37 10.37
CA ALA A 21 5.84 -21.41 9.86
C ALA A 21 6.09 -21.70 8.37
N LEU A 22 6.15 -20.65 7.54
CA LEU A 22 6.39 -20.79 6.12
C LEU A 22 7.75 -21.44 5.81
N ALA A 23 8.80 -21.06 6.52
CA ALA A 23 10.14 -21.66 6.40
C ALA A 23 10.15 -23.13 6.85
N GLY A 24 9.31 -23.50 7.82
CA GLY A 24 9.08 -24.87 8.26
C GLY A 24 8.16 -25.71 7.36
N GLY A 25 7.58 -25.11 6.31
CA GLY A 25 6.60 -25.79 5.44
C GLY A 25 5.20 -25.90 6.05
N GLU A 26 4.91 -25.13 7.09
CA GLU A 26 3.62 -25.04 7.75
C GLU A 26 2.81 -23.85 7.22
N SER A 27 1.49 -23.85 7.45
CA SER A 27 0.64 -22.74 7.05
C SER A 27 0.87 -21.53 7.97
N PRO A 28 1.27 -20.36 7.43
CA PRO A 28 1.41 -19.14 8.24
C PRO A 28 0.07 -18.62 8.78
N TYR A 29 -1.04 -19.11 8.22
CA TYR A 29 -2.38 -18.72 8.62
C TYR A 29 -2.90 -19.53 9.82
N ALA A 30 -2.24 -20.64 10.16
CA ALA A 30 -2.63 -21.54 11.25
C ALA A 30 -1.89 -21.28 12.57
N ILE A 31 -0.89 -20.39 12.57
CA ILE A 31 -0.15 -20.03 13.77
C ILE A 31 -1.05 -19.38 14.81
N THR A 32 -0.56 -19.33 16.05
CA THR A 32 -1.13 -18.48 17.11
C THR A 32 -0.01 -17.65 17.71
N ILE A 33 -0.32 -16.44 18.19
CA ILE A 33 0.65 -15.56 18.83
C ILE A 33 0.22 -15.26 20.27
N ALA A 34 1.18 -14.84 21.11
CA ALA A 34 0.85 -14.37 22.45
C ALA A 34 0.00 -13.09 22.36
N ASP A 35 -1.00 -12.97 23.24
CA ASP A 35 -1.68 -11.69 23.43
C ASP A 35 -0.72 -10.71 24.11
N VAL A 36 -0.41 -9.62 23.42
CA VAL A 36 0.51 -8.57 23.89
C VAL A 36 -0.20 -7.48 24.68
N TYR A 37 -1.53 -7.50 24.73
CA TYR A 37 -2.34 -6.50 25.42
C TYR A 37 -2.80 -7.01 26.79
N PRO A 38 -2.85 -6.14 27.82
CA PRO A 38 -3.54 -6.46 29.08
C PRO A 38 -5.01 -6.82 28.83
N PRO A 39 -5.65 -7.66 29.68
CA PRO A 39 -7.00 -8.19 29.41
C PRO A 39 -8.07 -7.14 29.08
N ALA A 40 -8.05 -6.00 29.76
CA ALA A 40 -9.01 -4.91 29.52
C ALA A 40 -8.79 -4.19 28.18
N GLU A 41 -7.55 -4.13 27.71
CA GLU A 41 -7.19 -3.53 26.43
C GLU A 41 -7.41 -4.52 25.29
N SER A 42 -7.03 -5.79 25.49
CA SER A 42 -7.27 -6.90 24.57
C SER A 42 -8.74 -6.99 24.14
N ALA A 43 -9.68 -6.85 25.08
CA ALA A 43 -11.12 -6.85 24.79
C ALA A 43 -11.61 -5.68 23.90
N ARG A 44 -10.81 -4.60 23.76
CA ARG A 44 -11.09 -3.46 22.89
C ARG A 44 -10.33 -3.54 21.56
N VAL A 45 -9.16 -4.18 21.55
CA VAL A 45 -8.32 -4.33 20.36
C VAL A 45 -8.76 -5.52 19.50
N TYR A 46 -9.10 -6.64 20.14
CA TYR A 46 -9.50 -7.87 19.49
C TYR A 46 -10.99 -8.13 19.62
N GLY A 47 -11.60 -8.55 18.51
CA GLY A 47 -13.00 -8.96 18.50
C GLY A 47 -13.27 -10.24 19.31
N ARG A 48 -14.55 -10.49 19.57
CA ARG A 48 -14.99 -11.64 20.38
C ARG A 48 -14.49 -12.96 19.79
N GLY A 49 -13.88 -13.81 20.63
CA GLY A 49 -13.41 -15.15 20.24
C GLY A 49 -12.03 -15.19 19.57
N VAL A 50 -11.39 -14.03 19.37
CA VAL A 50 -10.04 -13.90 18.81
C VAL A 50 -8.95 -14.29 19.81
N VAL A 51 -9.16 -14.05 21.10
CA VAL A 51 -8.23 -14.42 22.17
C VAL A 51 -8.80 -15.58 22.99
N GLN A 52 -7.98 -16.62 23.17
CA GLN A 52 -8.29 -17.80 23.99
C GLN A 52 -7.04 -18.15 24.81
N ASP A 53 -7.19 -18.32 26.11
CA ASP A 53 -6.11 -18.68 27.04
C ASP A 53 -4.83 -17.83 26.89
N GLY A 54 -5.01 -16.51 26.70
CA GLY A 54 -3.91 -15.55 26.55
C GLY A 54 -3.19 -15.59 25.19
N ARG A 55 -3.79 -16.24 24.18
CA ARG A 55 -3.26 -16.31 22.82
C ARG A 55 -4.25 -15.79 21.81
N VAL A 56 -3.75 -15.10 20.79
CA VAL A 56 -4.52 -14.78 19.60
C VAL A 56 -4.60 -16.03 18.74
N VAL A 57 -5.80 -16.57 18.55
CA VAL A 57 -6.07 -17.83 17.82
C VAL A 57 -6.31 -17.61 16.33
N LEU A 58 -5.60 -16.64 15.78
CA LEU A 58 -5.57 -16.27 14.37
C LEU A 58 -4.11 -16.18 13.95
N GLY A 59 -3.83 -16.58 12.72
CA GLY A 59 -2.50 -16.50 12.13
C GLY A 59 -2.30 -15.22 11.32
N TYR A 60 -1.41 -15.28 10.33
CA TYR A 60 -1.05 -14.14 9.50
C TYR A 60 -2.29 -13.44 8.88
N PRO A 61 -2.57 -12.16 9.19
CA PRO A 61 -3.85 -11.54 8.85
C PRO A 61 -3.87 -10.82 7.48
N TYR A 62 -2.84 -11.01 6.65
CA TYR A 62 -2.67 -10.33 5.37
C TYR A 62 -2.64 -11.31 4.19
N LEU A 63 -2.69 -10.79 2.97
CA LEU A 63 -2.48 -11.61 1.79
C LEU A 63 -0.96 -11.91 1.63
N PRO A 64 -0.58 -13.03 1.00
CA PRO A 64 0.71 -13.66 1.27
C PRO A 64 1.91 -13.02 0.56
N SER A 65 1.72 -12.06 -0.35
CA SER A 65 2.85 -11.61 -1.19
C SER A 65 3.96 -10.92 -0.42
N VAL A 66 3.64 -10.11 0.60
CA VAL A 66 4.68 -9.46 1.40
C VAL A 66 5.39 -10.48 2.28
N LEU A 67 4.66 -11.43 2.88
CA LEU A 67 5.27 -12.54 3.61
C LEU A 67 6.29 -13.32 2.76
N LEU A 68 5.96 -13.60 1.49
CA LEU A 68 6.89 -14.24 0.55
C LEU A 68 8.13 -13.39 0.26
N LEU A 69 7.97 -12.07 0.16
CA LEU A 69 9.08 -11.15 -0.10
C LEU A 69 9.94 -10.93 1.15
N ASP A 70 9.36 -11.02 2.35
CA ASP A 70 10.08 -10.89 3.61
C ASP A 70 10.91 -12.14 3.92
N LEU A 71 10.54 -13.31 3.39
CA LEU A 71 11.21 -14.59 3.66
C LEU A 71 12.72 -14.57 3.39
N PRO A 72 13.24 -14.10 2.24
CA PRO A 72 14.69 -14.00 2.04
C PRO A 72 15.40 -13.13 3.08
N ALA A 73 14.79 -12.02 3.50
CA ALA A 73 15.37 -11.11 4.49
C ALA A 73 15.36 -11.72 5.90
N HIS A 74 14.30 -12.46 6.24
CA HIS A 74 14.21 -13.25 7.46
C HIS A 74 15.29 -14.33 7.54
N LEU A 75 15.53 -15.06 6.46
CA LEU A 75 16.52 -16.15 6.45
C LEU A 75 17.97 -15.66 6.63
N ILE A 76 18.26 -14.41 6.28
CA ILE A 76 19.59 -13.81 6.43
C ILE A 76 19.69 -12.83 7.61
N GLY A 77 18.60 -12.64 8.36
CA GLY A 77 18.56 -11.72 9.49
C GLY A 77 17.15 -11.26 9.82
N ASP A 78 16.82 -10.03 9.43
CA ASP A 78 15.58 -9.37 9.83
C ASP A 78 14.79 -8.86 8.62
N VAL A 79 13.47 -9.02 8.66
CA VAL A 79 12.56 -8.60 7.59
C VAL A 79 12.58 -7.10 7.37
N VAL A 80 12.93 -6.30 8.39
CA VAL A 80 13.02 -4.83 8.27
C VAL A 80 13.92 -4.39 7.11
N TRP A 81 14.89 -5.22 6.69
CA TRP A 81 15.70 -4.97 5.51
C TRP A 81 14.90 -5.00 4.20
N MET A 82 13.90 -5.87 4.07
CA MET A 82 12.98 -5.89 2.93
C MET A 82 12.07 -4.64 2.95
N HIS A 83 11.55 -4.25 4.12
CA HIS A 83 10.78 -3.01 4.26
C HIS A 83 11.62 -1.76 3.88
N ALA A 84 12.87 -1.69 4.35
CA ALA A 84 13.80 -0.63 4.00
C ALA A 84 14.13 -0.63 2.50
N ALA A 85 14.35 -1.81 1.90
CA ALA A 85 14.59 -1.95 0.47
C ALA A 85 13.39 -1.45 -0.35
N GLY A 86 12.16 -1.74 0.08
CA GLY A 86 10.93 -1.21 -0.53
C GLY A 86 10.91 0.32 -0.57
N MET A 87 11.24 0.97 0.55
CA MET A 87 11.30 2.44 0.64
C MET A 87 12.43 3.04 -0.22
N VAL A 88 13.63 2.45 -0.18
CA VAL A 88 14.75 2.88 -1.03
C VAL A 88 14.40 2.77 -2.51
N LEU A 89 13.77 1.67 -2.91
CA LEU A 89 13.36 1.45 -4.28
C LEU A 89 12.35 2.50 -4.74
N ALA A 90 11.38 2.85 -3.89
CA ALA A 90 10.42 3.90 -4.20
C ALA A 90 11.12 5.25 -4.45
N VAL A 91 12.06 5.65 -3.59
CA VAL A 91 12.84 6.89 -3.75
C VAL A 91 13.66 6.89 -5.04
N VAL A 92 14.39 5.79 -5.31
CA VAL A 92 15.25 5.68 -6.50
C VAL A 92 14.43 5.73 -7.79
N LEU A 93 13.32 4.99 -7.85
CA LEU A 93 12.47 4.95 -9.04
C LEU A 93 11.72 6.27 -9.25
N ALA A 94 11.28 6.92 -8.18
CA ALA A 94 10.70 8.26 -8.25
C ALA A 94 11.70 9.28 -8.80
N TRP A 95 12.95 9.26 -8.30
CA TRP A 95 14.01 10.13 -8.79
C TRP A 95 14.29 9.94 -10.29
N ARG A 96 14.17 8.71 -10.79
CA ARG A 96 14.34 8.37 -12.22
C ARG A 96 13.21 8.87 -13.12
N VAL A 97 12.09 9.31 -12.55
CA VAL A 97 10.93 9.85 -13.28
C VAL A 97 10.82 11.36 -13.10
N ALA A 98 11.25 11.91 -11.95
CA ALA A 98 11.21 13.34 -11.68
C ALA A 98 11.96 14.16 -12.75
N THR A 99 11.21 14.96 -13.52
CA THR A 99 11.76 15.80 -14.60
C THR A 99 12.00 17.25 -14.17
N ASP A 100 11.37 17.71 -13.08
CA ASP A 100 11.39 19.10 -12.64
C ASP A 100 11.82 19.26 -11.17
N GLY A 101 11.95 20.52 -10.74
CA GLY A 101 12.33 20.87 -9.37
C GLY A 101 11.33 20.39 -8.32
N PRO A 102 10.02 20.69 -8.46
CA PRO A 102 8.98 20.22 -7.54
C PRO A 102 8.93 18.69 -7.40
N GLY A 103 9.02 17.94 -8.50
CA GLY A 103 9.08 16.48 -8.48
C GLY A 103 10.28 15.97 -7.68
N ARG A 104 11.47 16.53 -7.88
CA ARG A 104 12.66 16.16 -7.10
C ARG A 104 12.51 16.50 -5.61
N ALA A 105 11.91 17.64 -5.29
CA ALA A 105 11.61 18.00 -3.91
C ALA A 105 10.63 17.02 -3.26
N ALA A 106 9.59 16.58 -3.98
CA ALA A 106 8.66 15.55 -3.50
C ALA A 106 9.36 14.21 -3.21
N VAL A 107 10.34 13.82 -4.01
CA VAL A 107 11.16 12.62 -3.74
C VAL A 107 11.98 12.77 -2.46
N VAL A 108 12.57 13.94 -2.23
CA VAL A 108 13.30 14.23 -0.97
C VAL A 108 12.35 14.19 0.23
N VAL A 109 11.13 14.73 0.11
CA VAL A 109 10.10 14.65 1.15
C VAL A 109 9.74 13.20 1.45
N LEU A 110 9.57 12.34 0.43
CA LEU A 110 9.33 10.91 0.63
C LEU A 110 10.50 10.24 1.39
N ALA A 111 11.74 10.52 0.98
CA ALA A 111 12.94 9.94 1.59
C ALA A 111 13.12 10.36 3.06
N LEU A 112 12.77 11.61 3.39
CA LEU A 112 12.91 12.19 4.73
C LEU A 112 11.60 12.14 5.54
N SER A 113 10.58 11.43 5.06
CA SER A 113 9.29 11.34 5.74
C SER A 113 9.47 10.73 7.13
N PRO A 114 8.97 11.37 8.20
CA PRO A 114 9.05 10.82 9.55
C PRO A 114 8.25 9.53 9.71
N ALA A 115 7.31 9.25 8.79
CA ALA A 115 6.56 7.99 8.80
C ALA A 115 7.42 6.78 8.40
N THR A 116 8.47 6.99 7.58
CA THR A 116 9.34 5.92 7.07
C THR A 116 9.98 5.06 8.18
N PRO A 117 10.72 5.63 9.16
CA PRO A 117 11.28 4.84 10.25
C PRO A 117 10.20 4.16 11.10
N VAL A 118 9.02 4.78 11.24
CA VAL A 118 7.90 4.20 12.00
C VAL A 118 7.33 2.96 11.30
N LEU A 119 7.13 3.01 9.98
CA LEU A 119 6.68 1.84 9.20
C LEU A 119 7.62 0.66 9.33
N ILE A 120 8.92 0.92 9.19
CA ILE A 120 9.95 -0.12 9.23
C ILE A 120 10.04 -0.71 10.64
N ALA A 121 10.11 0.13 11.67
CA ALA A 121 10.24 -0.33 13.05
C ALA A 121 9.02 -1.13 13.54
N ASN A 122 7.84 -0.88 12.97
CA ASN A 122 6.59 -1.56 13.35
C ASN A 122 6.22 -2.73 12.44
N TYR A 123 7.13 -3.19 11.57
CA TYR A 123 6.91 -4.33 10.67
C TYR A 123 5.69 -4.15 9.76
N TRP A 124 5.31 -2.90 9.49
CA TRP A 124 4.13 -2.61 8.67
C TRP A 124 4.45 -2.90 7.21
N ILE A 125 3.69 -3.86 6.66
CA ILE A 125 3.89 -4.37 5.30
C ILE A 125 3.69 -3.32 4.20
N GLU A 126 3.06 -2.19 4.54
CA GLU A 126 2.92 -1.04 3.66
C GLU A 126 4.27 -0.50 3.13
N ALA A 127 5.37 -0.65 3.85
CA ALA A 127 6.70 -0.25 3.34
C ALA A 127 7.12 -1.06 2.09
N VAL A 128 6.86 -2.38 2.09
CA VAL A 128 7.10 -3.24 0.93
C VAL A 128 6.09 -2.93 -0.18
N MET A 129 4.83 -2.68 0.18
CA MET A 129 3.80 -2.28 -0.80
C MET A 129 4.13 -0.96 -1.51
N ILE A 130 4.72 0.02 -0.82
CA ILE A 130 5.22 1.27 -1.43
C ILE A 130 6.28 0.96 -2.49
N GLY A 131 7.21 0.06 -2.20
CA GLY A 131 8.21 -0.41 -3.17
C GLY A 131 7.59 -1.11 -4.38
N LEU A 132 6.68 -2.07 -4.16
CA LEU A 132 5.97 -2.77 -5.23
C LEU A 132 5.16 -1.81 -6.11
N PHE A 133 4.46 -0.86 -5.50
CA PHE A 133 3.75 0.19 -6.21
C PHE A 133 4.70 1.03 -7.07
N ALA A 134 5.84 1.45 -6.52
CA ALA A 134 6.82 2.24 -7.25
C ALA A 134 7.40 1.49 -8.46
N ILE A 135 7.62 0.17 -8.37
CA ILE A 135 8.00 -0.67 -9.51
C ILE A 135 6.88 -0.69 -10.56
N ALA A 136 5.63 -0.92 -10.15
CA ALA A 136 4.49 -0.96 -11.06
C ALA A 136 4.30 0.39 -11.78
N TRP A 137 4.36 1.48 -11.03
CA TRP A 137 4.25 2.83 -11.56
C TRP A 137 5.41 3.20 -12.50
N TRP A 138 6.66 2.94 -12.11
CA TRP A 138 7.84 3.21 -12.95
C TRP A 138 7.86 2.35 -14.21
N SER A 139 7.51 1.06 -14.10
CA SER A 139 7.46 0.16 -15.25
C SER A 139 6.38 0.58 -16.26
N MET A 140 5.30 1.22 -15.80
CA MET A 140 4.28 1.81 -16.66
C MET A 140 4.85 2.99 -17.47
N HIS A 141 5.58 3.91 -16.83
CA HIS A 141 6.33 5.00 -17.49
C HIS A 141 7.33 4.49 -18.54
N ARG A 142 7.88 3.29 -18.33
CA ARG A 142 8.88 2.67 -19.22
C ARG A 142 8.29 1.64 -20.19
N HIS A 143 6.96 1.48 -20.22
CA HIS A 143 6.26 0.46 -20.99
C HIS A 143 6.81 -0.98 -20.81
N ARG A 144 7.28 -1.32 -19.60
CA ARG A 144 7.84 -2.64 -19.25
C ARG A 144 6.75 -3.57 -18.73
N ILE A 145 6.00 -4.17 -19.66
CA ILE A 145 4.80 -4.99 -19.36
C ILE A 145 5.07 -6.09 -18.33
N THR A 146 6.13 -6.89 -18.50
CA THR A 146 6.42 -8.02 -17.59
C THR A 146 6.67 -7.54 -16.16
N LEU A 147 7.49 -6.51 -16.01
CA LEU A 147 7.82 -5.96 -14.69
C LEU A 147 6.58 -5.35 -14.03
N HIS A 148 5.74 -4.65 -14.81
CA HIS A 148 4.47 -4.13 -14.34
C HIS A 148 3.54 -5.25 -13.86
N ALA A 149 3.36 -6.30 -14.67
CA ALA A 149 2.48 -7.41 -14.33
C ALA A 149 2.91 -8.12 -13.04
N VAL A 150 4.21 -8.39 -12.87
CA VAL A 150 4.75 -9.02 -11.66
C VAL A 150 4.53 -8.14 -10.43
N SER A 151 4.96 -6.87 -10.49
CA SER A 151 4.85 -5.96 -9.36
C SER A 151 3.39 -5.65 -8.99
N LEU A 152 2.51 -5.49 -9.98
CA LEU A 152 1.08 -5.27 -9.77
C LEU A 152 0.39 -6.51 -9.17
N GLY A 153 0.70 -7.71 -9.67
CA GLY A 153 0.18 -8.96 -9.14
C GLY A 153 0.58 -9.18 -7.67
N LEU A 154 1.85 -8.91 -7.35
CA LEU A 154 2.35 -8.92 -5.98
C LEU A 154 1.64 -7.88 -5.12
N PHE A 155 1.49 -6.64 -5.60
CA PHE A 155 0.84 -5.56 -4.87
C PHE A 155 -0.64 -5.86 -4.53
N PHE A 156 -1.40 -6.41 -5.48
CA PHE A 156 -2.79 -6.80 -5.26
C PHE A 156 -2.94 -7.98 -4.29
N SER A 157 -1.93 -8.85 -4.21
CA SER A 157 -1.87 -9.98 -3.28
C SER A 157 -1.17 -9.68 -1.96
N SER A 158 -1.02 -8.39 -1.60
CA SER A 158 -0.46 -7.96 -0.30
C SER A 158 -1.52 -7.71 0.78
N LYS A 159 -2.66 -7.10 0.41
CA LYS A 159 -3.71 -6.68 1.34
C LYS A 159 -5.10 -6.75 0.71
N GLN A 160 -6.10 -7.02 1.54
CA GLN A 160 -7.51 -7.17 1.16
C GLN A 160 -8.12 -5.87 0.63
N TYR A 161 -7.71 -4.72 1.16
CA TYR A 161 -8.19 -3.42 0.67
C TYR A 161 -7.74 -3.11 -0.77
N SER A 162 -6.85 -3.92 -1.36
CA SER A 162 -6.44 -3.77 -2.76
C SER A 162 -7.61 -3.87 -3.75
N LEU A 163 -8.74 -4.44 -3.33
CA LEU A 163 -9.99 -4.42 -4.09
C LEU A 163 -10.41 -2.99 -4.50
N VAL A 164 -10.13 -2.00 -3.66
CA VAL A 164 -10.41 -0.58 -3.96
C VAL A 164 -9.63 -0.09 -5.19
N PHE A 165 -8.55 -0.77 -5.57
CA PHE A 165 -7.68 -0.40 -6.67
C PHE A 165 -8.14 -0.97 -8.02
N ILE A 166 -9.17 -1.81 -8.05
CA ILE A 166 -9.68 -2.44 -9.29
C ILE A 166 -9.95 -1.39 -10.40
N PRO A 167 -10.57 -0.23 -10.14
CA PRO A 167 -10.78 0.76 -11.20
C PRO A 167 -9.48 1.32 -11.79
N ALA A 168 -8.38 1.34 -11.03
CA ALA A 168 -7.06 1.75 -11.52
C ALA A 168 -6.54 0.83 -12.65
N LEU A 169 -7.04 -0.42 -12.76
CA LEU A 169 -6.71 -1.34 -13.85
C LEU A 169 -7.17 -0.83 -15.21
N TRP A 170 -8.16 0.09 -15.26
CA TRP A 170 -8.52 0.79 -16.49
C TRP A 170 -7.34 1.56 -17.07
N SER A 171 -6.62 2.30 -16.23
CA SER A 171 -5.41 3.03 -16.63
C SER A 171 -4.33 2.08 -17.16
N VAL A 172 -4.11 0.96 -16.46
CA VAL A 172 -3.16 -0.08 -16.90
C VAL A 172 -3.55 -0.68 -18.25
N MET A 173 -4.82 -1.07 -18.42
CA MET A 173 -5.31 -1.68 -19.64
C MET A 173 -5.17 -0.74 -20.85
N LYS A 174 -5.41 0.57 -20.65
CA LYS A 174 -5.31 1.56 -21.72
C LYS A 174 -3.87 1.95 -22.06
N THR A 175 -2.93 1.85 -21.11
CA THR A 175 -1.52 2.21 -21.35
C THR A 175 -0.66 1.02 -21.77
N LEU A 176 -0.85 -0.15 -21.16
CA LEU A 176 -0.02 -1.35 -21.34
C LEU A 176 -0.76 -2.52 -22.00
N GLY A 177 -2.08 -2.40 -22.18
CA GLY A 177 -2.91 -3.43 -22.78
C GLY A 177 -3.48 -4.45 -21.78
N VAL A 178 -4.53 -5.15 -22.20
CA VAL A 178 -5.24 -6.16 -21.37
C VAL A 178 -4.33 -7.30 -20.92
N LYS A 179 -3.30 -7.64 -21.71
CA LYS A 179 -2.33 -8.69 -21.37
C LYS A 179 -1.59 -8.39 -20.06
N ALA A 180 -1.27 -7.13 -19.79
CA ALA A 180 -0.61 -6.72 -18.55
C ALA A 180 -1.51 -6.98 -17.33
N VAL A 181 -2.80 -6.62 -17.45
CA VAL A 181 -3.81 -6.81 -16.40
C VAL A 181 -4.07 -8.29 -16.14
N VAL A 182 -4.26 -9.09 -17.19
CA VAL A 182 -4.47 -10.54 -17.08
C VAL A 182 -3.25 -11.22 -16.46
N ALA A 183 -2.03 -10.85 -16.88
CA ALA A 183 -0.81 -11.41 -16.30
C ALA A 183 -0.69 -11.07 -14.80
N ALA A 184 -0.97 -9.82 -14.41
CA ALA A 184 -0.99 -9.42 -13.00
C ALA A 184 -2.03 -10.21 -12.19
N ALA A 185 -3.24 -10.38 -12.74
CA ALA A 185 -4.30 -11.15 -12.11
C ALA A 185 -3.89 -12.63 -11.93
N VAL A 186 -3.32 -13.26 -12.96
CA VAL A 186 -2.83 -14.65 -12.89
C VAL A 186 -1.75 -14.79 -11.81
N ILE A 187 -0.78 -13.86 -11.74
CA ILE A 187 0.28 -13.89 -10.74
C ILE A 187 -0.30 -13.76 -9.33
N GLY A 188 -1.14 -12.74 -9.10
CA GLY A 188 -1.77 -12.51 -7.79
C GLY A 188 -2.64 -13.69 -7.37
N THR A 189 -3.49 -14.20 -8.26
CA THR A 189 -4.36 -15.35 -7.98
C THR A 189 -3.55 -16.60 -7.72
N ALA A 190 -2.49 -16.88 -8.48
CA ALA A 190 -1.64 -18.05 -8.25
C ALA A 190 -0.99 -18.00 -6.86
N ILE A 191 -0.46 -16.84 -6.47
CA ILE A 191 0.15 -16.63 -5.16
C ILE A 191 -0.87 -16.83 -4.04
N VAL A 192 -2.02 -16.16 -4.09
CA VAL A 192 -3.05 -16.31 -3.05
C VAL A 192 -3.58 -17.74 -2.99
N SER A 193 -3.83 -18.36 -4.15
CA SER A 193 -4.38 -19.73 -4.22
C SER A 193 -3.41 -20.76 -3.63
N ALA A 194 -2.10 -20.60 -3.82
CA ALA A 194 -1.11 -21.50 -3.22
C ALA A 194 -1.24 -21.57 -1.70
N PHE A 195 -1.47 -20.43 -1.03
CA PHE A 195 -1.65 -20.38 0.42
C PHE A 195 -3.04 -20.83 0.89
N ILE A 196 -4.08 -20.58 0.09
CA ILE A 196 -5.40 -21.16 0.35
C ILE A 196 -5.32 -22.69 0.33
N VAL A 197 -4.60 -23.28 -0.62
CA VAL A 197 -4.47 -24.75 -0.74
C VAL A 197 -3.71 -25.37 0.44
N LEU A 198 -2.75 -24.65 1.05
CA LEU A 198 -2.02 -25.15 2.22
C LEU A 198 -2.93 -25.37 3.43
N ASP A 199 -3.81 -24.42 3.73
CA ASP A 199 -4.84 -24.56 4.77
C ASP A 199 -6.01 -23.58 4.51
N PRO A 200 -7.09 -24.03 3.84
CA PRO A 200 -8.20 -23.17 3.48
C PRO A 200 -8.93 -22.57 4.68
N GLY A 201 -9.09 -23.38 5.74
CA GLY A 201 -9.83 -22.98 6.94
C GLY A 201 -9.08 -21.90 7.70
N ALA A 202 -7.78 -22.13 7.93
CA ALA A 202 -6.93 -21.14 8.59
C ALA A 202 -6.79 -19.87 7.76
N PHE A 203 -6.65 -19.97 6.44
CA PHE A 203 -6.59 -18.80 5.55
C PHE A 203 -7.85 -17.93 5.68
N VAL A 204 -9.04 -18.52 5.56
CA VAL A 204 -10.31 -17.78 5.66
C VAL A 204 -10.44 -17.13 7.03
N ARG A 205 -10.17 -17.87 8.10
CA ARG A 205 -10.28 -17.38 9.48
C ARG A 205 -9.36 -16.17 9.73
N SER A 206 -8.09 -16.29 9.32
CA SER A 206 -7.04 -15.31 9.63
C SER A 206 -7.03 -14.11 8.66
N ALA A 207 -7.21 -14.34 7.36
CA ALA A 207 -7.13 -13.29 6.36
C ALA A 207 -8.49 -12.63 6.03
N VAL A 208 -9.61 -13.29 6.31
CA VAL A 208 -10.95 -12.79 5.95
C VAL A 208 -11.80 -12.53 7.18
N GLU A 209 -12.11 -13.55 7.98
CA GLU A 209 -13.04 -13.42 9.11
C GLU A 209 -12.52 -12.45 10.18
N PHE A 210 -11.21 -12.46 10.43
CA PHE A 210 -10.58 -11.50 11.32
C PHE A 210 -10.94 -10.06 10.97
N GLN A 211 -10.86 -9.72 9.68
CA GLN A 211 -11.16 -8.37 9.20
C GLN A 211 -12.64 -8.01 9.37
N LEU A 212 -13.54 -8.98 9.51
CA LEU A 212 -14.96 -8.76 9.74
C LEU A 212 -15.28 -8.62 11.23
N ILE A 213 -14.72 -9.49 12.08
CA ILE A 213 -15.00 -9.60 13.52
C ILE A 213 -14.36 -8.45 14.31
N GLN A 214 -13.29 -7.83 13.79
CA GLN A 214 -12.60 -6.76 14.48
C GLN A 214 -13.50 -5.55 14.81
N PRO A 215 -13.44 -5.01 16.03
CA PRO A 215 -14.30 -3.90 16.46
C PRO A 215 -13.81 -2.56 15.89
N PHE A 216 -14.54 -1.48 16.18
CA PHE A 216 -13.96 -0.14 16.09
C PHE A 216 -12.84 -0.02 17.11
N ARG A 217 -11.69 0.52 16.69
CA ARG A 217 -10.55 0.77 17.57
C ARG A 217 -10.49 2.22 17.99
N ASP A 218 -10.35 2.47 19.29
CA ASP A 218 -10.35 3.82 19.86
C ASP A 218 -9.07 4.60 19.52
N ASP A 219 -7.99 3.89 19.16
CA ASP A 219 -6.71 4.45 18.73
C ASP A 219 -6.59 4.57 17.21
N ALA A 220 -7.65 4.24 16.46
CA ALA A 220 -7.70 4.50 15.03
C ALA A 220 -7.91 6.00 14.75
N VAL A 221 -7.22 6.52 13.73
CA VAL A 221 -7.28 7.94 13.34
C VAL A 221 -8.30 8.20 12.22
N SER A 222 -9.20 7.26 11.95
CA SER A 222 -10.31 7.46 11.01
C SER A 222 -11.49 8.19 11.67
N VAL A 223 -12.36 8.76 10.84
CA VAL A 223 -13.50 9.58 11.27
C VAL A 223 -14.56 8.76 11.98
N LEU A 224 -14.83 7.52 11.57
CA LEU A 224 -15.91 6.73 12.19
C LEU A 224 -15.65 6.40 13.67
N PRO A 225 -14.46 5.92 14.08
CA PRO A 225 -14.11 5.81 15.51
C PRO A 225 -14.30 7.11 16.28
N ALA A 226 -13.83 8.25 15.74
CA ALA A 226 -14.00 9.55 16.39
C ALA A 226 -15.49 9.96 16.50
N LEU A 227 -16.28 9.69 15.47
CA LEU A 227 -17.72 9.95 15.45
C LEU A 227 -18.44 9.10 16.50
N ARG A 228 -18.05 7.84 16.67
CA ARG A 228 -18.60 6.92 17.68
C ARG A 228 -18.50 7.49 19.09
N LEU A 229 -17.42 8.22 19.39
CA LEU A 229 -17.24 8.88 20.70
C LEU A 229 -18.29 9.97 20.96
N VAL A 230 -18.89 10.53 19.91
CA VAL A 230 -19.87 11.62 20.00
C VAL A 230 -21.31 11.09 19.90
N VAL A 231 -21.57 10.16 18.98
CA VAL A 231 -22.94 9.69 18.66
C VAL A 231 -23.31 8.36 19.30
N GLY A 232 -22.37 7.70 19.98
CA GLY A 232 -22.54 6.36 20.52
C GLY A 232 -22.29 5.27 19.48
N ASP A 233 -22.86 4.08 19.71
CA ASP A 233 -22.56 2.91 18.89
C ASP A 233 -22.98 3.07 17.42
N ILE A 234 -22.01 2.83 16.53
CA ILE A 234 -22.21 2.85 15.08
C ILE A 234 -22.36 1.39 14.61
N PRO A 235 -23.42 1.04 13.87
CA PRO A 235 -23.59 -0.30 13.32
C PRO A 235 -22.41 -0.71 12.44
N SER A 236 -21.92 -1.94 12.58
CA SER A 236 -20.76 -2.45 11.82
C SER A 236 -20.95 -2.39 10.30
N VAL A 237 -22.20 -2.47 9.82
CA VAL A 237 -22.51 -2.32 8.38
C VAL A 237 -22.07 -0.97 7.82
N VAL A 238 -22.06 0.09 8.63
CA VAL A 238 -21.59 1.42 8.23
C VAL A 238 -20.10 1.40 7.87
N ALA A 239 -19.31 0.53 8.52
CA ALA A 239 -17.90 0.36 8.16
C ALA A 239 -17.73 -0.21 6.73
N GLY A 240 -18.71 -0.94 6.22
CA GLY A 240 -18.73 -1.43 4.83
C GLY A 240 -18.80 -0.31 3.78
N LEU A 241 -19.30 0.88 4.16
CA LEU A 241 -19.34 2.05 3.28
C LEU A 241 -17.94 2.55 2.89
N SER A 242 -16.91 2.24 3.69
CA SER A 242 -15.52 2.60 3.38
C SER A 242 -15.03 2.01 2.06
N LEU A 243 -15.32 0.74 1.80
CA LEU A 243 -14.95 0.08 0.55
C LEU A 243 -15.72 0.67 -0.63
N VAL A 244 -17.02 0.93 -0.45
CA VAL A 244 -17.87 1.54 -1.48
C VAL A 244 -17.38 2.95 -1.83
N ALA A 245 -17.05 3.77 -0.83
CA ALA A 245 -16.53 5.11 -1.02
C ALA A 245 -15.20 5.09 -1.80
N GLY A 246 -14.27 4.22 -1.40
CA GLY A 246 -13.00 4.09 -2.11
C GLY A 246 -13.13 3.60 -3.54
N LEU A 247 -13.94 2.55 -3.77
CA LEU A 247 -14.22 2.05 -5.11
C LEU A 247 -14.86 3.14 -5.99
N THR A 248 -15.79 3.90 -5.43
CA THR A 248 -16.46 5.00 -6.14
C THR A 248 -15.46 6.09 -6.51
N VAL A 249 -14.65 6.57 -5.57
CA VAL A 249 -13.64 7.60 -5.85
C VAL A 249 -12.61 7.09 -6.86
N SER A 250 -12.12 5.86 -6.70
CA SER A 250 -11.19 5.24 -7.66
C SER A 250 -11.79 5.16 -9.07
N ALA A 251 -13.06 4.76 -9.19
CA ALA A 251 -13.76 4.71 -10.46
C ALA A 251 -14.00 6.09 -11.08
N LEU A 252 -14.40 7.08 -10.28
CA LEU A 252 -14.58 8.46 -10.75
C LEU A 252 -13.27 9.03 -11.28
N VAL A 253 -12.14 8.78 -10.60
CA VAL A 253 -10.81 9.18 -11.10
C VAL A 253 -10.48 8.44 -12.40
N ALA A 254 -10.68 7.12 -12.46
CA ALA A 254 -10.37 6.32 -13.66
C ALA A 254 -11.18 6.76 -14.89
N LEU A 255 -12.44 7.17 -14.68
CA LEU A 255 -13.33 7.66 -15.75
C LEU A 255 -13.09 9.13 -16.09
N GLY A 256 -12.69 9.95 -15.11
CA GLY A 256 -12.50 11.40 -15.25
C GLY A 256 -11.10 11.82 -15.66
N THR A 257 -10.11 10.93 -15.65
CA THR A 257 -8.71 11.25 -15.99
C THR A 257 -8.25 10.52 -17.24
N ARG A 258 -7.24 11.10 -17.92
CA ARG A 258 -6.60 10.45 -19.06
C ARG A 258 -5.81 9.23 -18.57
N PRO A 259 -6.00 8.03 -19.14
CA PRO A 259 -5.26 6.85 -18.74
C PRO A 259 -3.73 7.03 -18.86
N GLY A 260 -3.02 6.70 -17.78
CA GLY A 260 -1.58 6.83 -17.67
C GLY A 260 -1.08 6.51 -16.25
N PRO A 261 0.24 6.52 -16.02
CA PRO A 261 0.85 6.28 -14.71
C PRO A 261 0.32 7.20 -13.61
N THR A 262 0.14 8.49 -13.90
CA THR A 262 -0.44 9.46 -12.96
C THR A 262 -1.88 9.11 -12.60
N ALA A 263 -2.73 8.80 -13.58
CA ALA A 263 -4.11 8.38 -13.32
C ALA A 263 -4.17 7.09 -12.49
N PHE A 264 -3.30 6.11 -12.78
CA PHE A 264 -3.15 4.89 -12.00
C PHE A 264 -2.84 5.20 -10.52
N SER A 265 -1.87 6.09 -10.26
CA SER A 265 -1.53 6.54 -8.90
C SER A 265 -2.69 7.25 -8.21
N LEU A 266 -3.37 8.18 -8.88
CA LEU A 266 -4.51 8.91 -8.31
C LEU A 266 -5.66 7.97 -7.95
N CYS A 267 -5.98 7.00 -8.81
CA CYS A 267 -7.03 6.01 -8.55
C CYS A 267 -6.76 5.23 -7.26
N ILE A 268 -5.50 4.85 -7.01
CA ILE A 268 -5.09 4.11 -5.82
C ILE A 268 -5.06 5.04 -4.60
N GLY A 269 -4.35 6.17 -4.69
CA GLY A 269 -4.15 7.07 -3.57
C GLY A 269 -5.45 7.70 -3.06
N LEU A 270 -6.28 8.24 -3.96
CA LEU A 270 -7.54 8.88 -3.58
C LEU A 270 -8.63 7.86 -3.21
N GLY A 271 -8.66 6.72 -3.90
CA GLY A 271 -9.56 5.61 -3.54
C GLY A 271 -9.25 5.09 -2.14
N MET A 272 -7.98 4.83 -1.84
CA MET A 272 -7.55 4.39 -0.51
C MET A 272 -7.81 5.45 0.56
N LEU A 273 -7.55 6.74 0.26
CA LEU A 273 -7.86 7.83 1.18
C LEU A 273 -9.34 7.85 1.56
N ALA A 274 -10.23 7.77 0.56
CA ALA A 274 -11.67 7.72 0.79
C ALA A 274 -12.10 6.50 1.61
N THR A 275 -11.45 5.34 1.42
CA THR A 275 -11.69 4.17 2.26
C THR A 275 -11.23 4.39 3.70
N VAL A 276 -9.98 4.79 3.94
CA VAL A 276 -9.42 4.81 5.29
C VAL A 276 -10.01 5.91 6.16
N VAL A 277 -10.40 7.05 5.57
CA VAL A 277 -11.00 8.17 6.31
C VAL A 277 -12.28 7.73 7.03
N ILE A 278 -13.07 6.82 6.45
CA ILE A 278 -14.30 6.30 7.05
C ILE A 278 -14.21 4.81 7.42
N ALA A 279 -13.01 4.25 7.57
CA ALA A 279 -12.82 2.87 7.98
C ALA A 279 -13.06 2.69 9.49
N LYS A 280 -13.41 1.47 9.93
CA LYS A 280 -13.47 1.13 11.36
C LYS A 280 -12.12 1.16 12.08
N GLN A 281 -11.04 0.97 11.32
CA GLN A 281 -9.66 0.98 11.80
C GLN A 281 -8.77 1.56 10.69
N ALA A 282 -8.08 2.65 10.99
CA ALA A 282 -7.02 3.20 10.15
C ALA A 282 -5.91 3.76 11.04
N PHE A 283 -4.68 3.35 10.78
CA PHE A 283 -3.46 3.78 11.47
C PHE A 283 -2.48 4.46 10.49
N LEU A 284 -1.35 4.92 11.01
CA LEU A 284 -0.35 5.69 10.27
C LEU A 284 0.15 4.98 8.99
N ASN A 285 0.28 3.65 8.99
CA ASN A 285 0.75 2.89 7.83
C ASN A 285 -0.08 3.13 6.57
N TYR A 286 -1.40 3.18 6.68
CA TYR A 286 -2.25 3.40 5.50
C TYR A 286 -2.06 4.80 4.93
N TYR A 287 -1.96 5.82 5.78
CA TYR A 287 -1.71 7.20 5.36
C TYR A 287 -0.32 7.38 4.76
N ALA A 288 0.68 6.62 5.23
CA ALA A 288 2.00 6.62 4.63
C ALA A 288 2.00 6.01 3.22
N LEU A 289 1.29 4.89 3.00
CA LEU A 289 1.08 4.33 1.66
C LEU A 289 0.37 5.34 0.75
N ILE A 290 -0.74 5.93 1.22
CA ILE A 290 -1.49 6.95 0.47
C ILE A 290 -0.58 8.13 0.11
N GLY A 291 0.15 8.67 1.09
CA GLY A 291 1.05 9.80 0.91
C GLY A 291 2.14 9.50 -0.11
N ALA A 292 2.78 8.33 -0.02
CA ALA A 292 3.77 7.90 -1.00
C ALA A 292 3.18 7.79 -2.41
N VAL A 293 2.03 7.11 -2.57
CA VAL A 293 1.36 6.96 -3.87
C VAL A 293 0.97 8.30 -4.49
N LEU A 294 0.41 9.23 -3.70
CA LEU A 294 0.02 10.56 -4.18
C LEU A 294 1.24 11.44 -4.49
N LEU A 295 2.32 11.34 -3.71
CA LEU A 295 3.59 12.01 -4.04
C LEU A 295 4.14 11.50 -5.37
N LEU A 296 4.15 10.18 -5.60
CA LEU A 296 4.57 9.60 -6.88
C LEU A 296 3.68 10.05 -8.05
N SER A 297 2.38 10.24 -7.81
CA SER A 297 1.49 10.87 -8.79
C SER A 297 1.97 12.28 -9.18
N GLY A 298 2.31 13.11 -8.19
CA GLY A 298 2.84 14.46 -8.43
C GLY A 298 4.18 14.45 -9.15
N VAL A 299 5.06 13.50 -8.80
CA VAL A 299 6.37 13.31 -9.47
C VAL A 299 6.21 12.95 -10.95
N GLY A 300 5.24 12.10 -11.28
CA GLY A 300 4.98 11.65 -12.65
C GLY A 300 4.19 12.64 -13.50
N TRP A 301 3.46 13.55 -12.87
CA TRP A 301 2.52 14.46 -13.54
C TRP A 301 3.14 15.19 -14.74
N PRO A 302 4.32 15.84 -14.64
CA PRO A 302 4.87 16.59 -15.76
C PRO A 302 5.21 15.73 -16.98
N SER A 303 5.50 14.44 -16.77
CA SER A 303 5.79 13.50 -17.87
C SER A 303 4.51 13.02 -18.58
N ASP A 304 3.37 13.08 -17.89
CA ASP A 304 2.08 12.59 -18.40
C ASP A 304 1.19 13.72 -18.97
N ASP A 305 1.49 14.98 -18.66
CA ASP A 305 0.70 16.15 -19.11
C ASP A 305 1.15 16.65 -20.50
N PRO A 306 0.32 16.50 -21.54
CA PRO A 306 0.66 16.92 -22.90
C PRO A 306 0.72 18.45 -23.06
N THR A 307 0.19 19.24 -22.12
CA THR A 307 0.24 20.70 -22.23
C THR A 307 1.66 21.26 -22.10
N GLN A 308 2.56 20.58 -21.37
CA GLN A 308 3.98 20.94 -21.30
C GLN A 308 4.77 20.54 -22.56
N THR A 309 4.32 19.53 -23.31
CA THR A 309 4.90 19.23 -24.64
C THR A 309 4.53 20.25 -25.72
N ARG A 310 3.69 21.24 -25.39
CA ARG A 310 3.33 22.37 -26.26
C ARG A 310 4.01 23.67 -25.80
N GLU A 311 5.32 23.68 -25.64
CA GLU A 311 6.08 24.91 -25.91
C GLU A 311 6.69 24.84 -27.33
N PRO A 312 6.58 25.91 -28.13
CA PRO A 312 6.83 25.86 -29.55
C PRO A 312 8.33 25.88 -29.84
N SER A 313 8.82 24.84 -30.52
CA SER A 313 9.97 25.00 -31.38
C SER A 313 9.62 25.98 -32.53
N SER A 314 10.47 26.98 -32.74
CA SER A 314 10.42 28.08 -33.74
C SER A 314 9.53 29.27 -33.34
N HIS A 315 9.93 30.55 -33.36
CA HIS A 315 10.96 31.28 -34.10
C HIS A 315 11.40 32.52 -33.30
N GLY A 316 12.68 32.89 -33.37
CA GLY A 316 13.19 34.13 -32.79
C GLY A 316 14.70 34.29 -32.95
N SER A 317 15.14 34.26 -34.20
CA SER A 317 16.50 34.57 -34.64
C SER A 317 17.12 35.78 -33.94
N ARG A 318 18.36 35.60 -33.47
CA ARG A 318 19.33 36.64 -33.10
C ARG A 318 19.32 37.83 -34.06
N PRO A 319 19.39 39.08 -33.58
CA PRO A 319 20.10 40.13 -34.28
C PRO A 319 21.58 40.07 -33.86
N ARG A 320 22.44 39.59 -34.76
CA ARG A 320 23.83 40.06 -34.81
C ARG A 320 23.76 41.47 -35.40
N GLY A 321 24.25 42.49 -34.68
CA GLY A 321 24.42 43.82 -35.26
C GLY A 321 24.47 44.93 -34.23
N ILE A 322 25.62 45.12 -33.58
CA ILE A 322 26.04 46.46 -33.15
C ILE A 322 27.33 46.75 -33.91
N SER A 323 27.16 47.56 -34.96
CA SER A 323 28.19 48.17 -35.76
C SER A 323 28.89 49.25 -34.94
N TRP A 324 30.22 49.16 -34.81
CA TRP A 324 31.05 50.25 -34.32
C TRP A 324 31.27 51.26 -35.45
N THR A 325 30.56 52.39 -35.41
CA THR A 325 30.92 53.61 -36.13
C THR A 325 30.49 54.84 -35.36
N ARG A 326 31.40 55.37 -34.53
CA ARG A 326 31.88 56.77 -34.44
C ARG A 326 32.51 57.01 -33.08
#